data_AF-A0A2V7Z9Q4-F1
#
_entry.id   AF-A0A2V7Z9Q4-F1
#
_cell.length_a   1.000
_cell.length_b   1.000
_cell.length_c   1.000
_cell.angle_alpha   90.00
_cell.angle_beta   90.00
_cell.angle_gamma   90.00
#
_symmetry.space_group_name_H-M   'P 1'
#
loop_
_entity.id
_entity.type
_entity.pdbx_description
1 polymer ?
#
loop_
_entity_poly.entity_id
_entity_poly.type
_entity_poly.pdbx_seq_one_letter_code
_entity_poly.pdbx_strand_id
1 'polypeptide(L)'
;GGVVTSSKGPEAGVWVIAETSELPTKFARIVVTDDQGRYVLPDLPRASYQVFVRGYGLVDSARVGAKPGQYLDLKAVVAPEGRAAAEVYPANYWLSLMEIPKGDLSDKDVLLETKACYSCHQVGDRVTREISKNLGSYASSLDAWDHHVT
;
A
#
# COMPACT_ATOMS: atom_id res chain seq x y z
N GLY A 1 -3.50 -0.77 22.54
CA GLY A 1 -3.60 0.39 21.62
C GLY A 1 -2.38 1.27 21.83
N GLY A 2 -2.35 2.44 21.20
CA GLY A 2 -1.24 3.38 21.37
C GLY A 2 -1.34 4.58 20.44
N VAL A 3 -0.22 5.28 20.25
CA VAL A 3 -0.11 6.43 19.37
C VAL A 3 0.90 6.17 18.27
N VAL A 4 0.55 6.55 17.05
CA VAL A 4 1.47 6.59 15.91
C VAL A 4 2.02 8.00 15.74
N THR A 5 3.35 8.10 15.66
CA THR A 5 4.05 9.37 15.42
C THR A 5 5.13 9.19 14.37
N SER A 6 5.44 10.25 13.62
CA SER A 6 6.61 10.34 12.74
C SER A 6 7.50 11.52 13.14
N SER A 7 8.50 11.84 12.31
CA SER A 7 9.26 13.09 12.41
C SER A 7 8.40 14.37 12.30
N LYS A 8 7.15 14.26 11.81
CA LYS A 8 6.22 15.39 11.66
C LYS A 8 5.21 15.52 12.81
N GLY A 9 5.27 14.64 13.81
CA GLY A 9 4.31 14.59 14.92
C GLY A 9 3.34 13.41 14.82
N PRO A 10 2.17 13.48 15.47
CA PRO A 10 1.13 12.43 15.37
C PRO A 10 0.66 12.23 13.93
N GLU A 11 0.51 10.98 13.53
CA GLU A 11 0.06 10.62 12.17
C GLU A 11 -1.42 10.27 12.16
N ALA A 12 -2.24 11.16 11.59
CA ALA A 12 -3.67 10.96 11.44
C ALA A 12 -3.99 10.17 10.16
N GLY A 13 -5.01 9.31 10.20
CA GLY A 13 -5.49 8.62 9.00
C GLY A 13 -4.57 7.51 8.47
N VAL A 14 -3.56 7.08 9.23
CA VAL A 14 -2.65 6.00 8.81
C VAL A 14 -3.16 4.64 9.28
N TRP A 15 -2.86 3.60 8.51
CA TRP A 15 -3.24 2.24 8.82
C TRP A 15 -2.27 1.61 9.82
N VAL A 16 -2.81 1.13 10.93
CA VAL A 16 -2.09 0.21 11.83
C VAL A 16 -2.54 -1.20 11.52
N ILE A 17 -1.60 -2.04 11.12
CA ILE A 17 -1.82 -3.38 10.61
C ILE A 17 -1.19 -4.37 11.58
N ALA A 18 -1.98 -5.32 12.09
CA ALA A 18 -1.49 -6.46 12.86
C ALA A 18 -1.71 -7.75 12.07
N GLU A 19 -0.63 -8.48 11.83
CA GLU A 19 -0.64 -9.75 11.10
C GLU A 19 -0.12 -10.89 11.98
N THR A 20 -0.71 -12.07 11.84
CA THR A 20 -0.22 -13.31 12.45
C THR A 20 -0.46 -14.52 11.54
N SER A 21 0.42 -15.51 11.68
CA SER A 21 0.30 -16.83 11.06
C SER A 21 0.22 -17.94 12.11
N GLU A 22 0.05 -17.62 13.40
CA GLU A 22 -0.06 -18.60 14.48
C GLU A 22 -1.47 -19.23 14.58
N LEU A 23 -2.45 -18.67 13.86
CA LEU A 23 -3.82 -19.16 13.80
C LEU A 23 -3.98 -20.18 12.64
N PRO A 24 -5.06 -20.99 12.61
CA PRO A 24 -5.30 -21.96 11.54
C PRO A 24 -5.31 -21.37 10.12
N THR A 25 -5.60 -20.07 10.00
CA THR A 25 -5.47 -19.29 8.78
C THR A 25 -4.67 -18.02 9.06
N LYS A 26 -4.01 -17.48 8.02
CA LYS A 26 -3.40 -16.15 8.12
C LYS A 26 -4.45 -15.14 8.55
N PHE A 27 -4.11 -14.31 9.53
CA PHE A 27 -5.01 -13.30 10.06
C PHE A 27 -4.36 -11.92 9.96
N ALA A 28 -5.14 -10.95 9.51
CA ALA A 28 -4.78 -9.55 9.51
C ALA A 28 -5.93 -8.72 10.09
N ARG A 29 -5.61 -7.75 10.96
CA ARG A 29 -6.52 -6.72 11.43
C ARG A 29 -5.91 -5.36 11.14
N ILE A 30 -6.72 -4.48 10.55
CA ILE A 30 -6.31 -3.15 10.15
C ILE A 30 -7.26 -2.15 10.79
N VAL A 31 -6.70 -1.09 11.38
CA VAL A 31 -7.44 0.08 11.88
C VAL A 31 -6.79 1.35 11.38
N VAL A 32 -7.50 2.46 11.48
CA VAL A 32 -7.02 3.79 11.07
C VAL A 32 -6.87 4.65 12.31
N THR A 33 -5.79 5.43 12.39
CA THR A 33 -5.56 6.37 13.50
C THR A 33 -6.51 7.56 13.44
N ASP A 34 -6.86 8.09 14.62
CA ASP A 34 -7.60 9.36 14.72
C ASP A 34 -6.71 10.60 14.46
N ASP A 35 -7.29 11.79 14.55
CA ASP A 35 -6.59 13.08 14.34
C ASP A 35 -5.43 13.34 15.31
N GLN A 36 -5.31 12.54 16.38
CA GLN A 36 -4.23 12.60 17.36
C GLN A 36 -3.27 11.41 17.23
N GLY A 37 -3.37 10.64 16.13
CA GLY A 37 -2.54 9.47 15.88
C GLY A 37 -2.88 8.27 16.75
N ARG A 38 -3.98 8.29 17.51
CA ARG A 38 -4.33 7.22 18.44
C ARG A 38 -5.01 6.07 17.70
N TYR A 39 -4.74 4.85 18.15
CA TYR A 39 -5.35 3.65 17.61
C TYR A 39 -5.61 2.58 18.67
N VAL A 40 -6.57 1.71 18.37
CA VAL A 40 -6.80 0.45 19.09
C VAL A 40 -7.06 -0.63 18.05
N LEU A 41 -6.40 -1.78 18.18
CA LEU A 41 -6.70 -3.00 17.41
C LEU A 41 -7.61 -3.89 18.28
N PRO A 42 -8.94 -3.86 18.07
CA PRO A 42 -9.87 -4.64 18.88
C PRO A 42 -9.94 -6.10 18.43
N ASP A 43 -10.44 -6.95 19.32
CA ASP A 43 -10.84 -8.33 19.04
C ASP A 43 -9.75 -9.18 18.37
N LEU A 44 -8.50 -9.00 18.82
CA LEU A 44 -7.39 -9.84 18.39
C LEU A 44 -7.48 -11.20 19.10
N PRO A 45 -7.57 -12.32 18.35
CA PRO A 45 -7.40 -13.65 18.94
C PRO A 45 -6.08 -13.78 19.71
N ARG A 46 -6.02 -14.73 20.64
CA ARG A 46 -4.81 -14.97 21.43
C ARG A 46 -3.71 -15.57 20.55
N ALA A 47 -2.77 -14.72 20.14
CA ALA A 47 -1.58 -15.06 19.35
C ALA A 47 -0.52 -13.96 19.52
N SER A 48 0.68 -14.17 19.00
CA SER A 48 1.65 -13.10 18.74
C SER A 48 1.41 -12.48 17.36
N TYR A 49 1.64 -11.18 17.26
CA TYR A 49 1.40 -10.40 16.05
C TYR A 49 2.65 -9.61 15.67
N GLN A 50 2.84 -9.41 14.37
CA GLN A 50 3.69 -8.35 13.84
C GLN A 50 2.81 -7.14 13.54
N VAL A 51 3.09 -6.02 14.21
CA VAL A 51 2.34 -4.77 14.07
C VAL A 51 3.19 -3.74 13.35
N PHE A 52 2.64 -3.06 12.35
CA PHE A 52 3.33 -2.02 11.59
C PHE A 52 2.35 -0.97 11.09
N VAL A 53 2.91 0.15 10.63
CA VAL A 53 2.17 1.30 10.12
C VAL A 53 2.41 1.42 8.63
N ARG A 54 1.34 1.72 7.90
CA ARG A 54 1.34 2.10 6.49
C ARG A 54 0.51 3.38 6.33
N GLY A 55 0.89 4.26 5.41
CA GLY A 55 0.13 5.47 5.14
C GLY A 55 0.57 6.17 3.85
N TYR A 56 -0.26 7.06 3.33
CA TYR A 56 0.11 7.87 2.18
C TYR A 56 1.19 8.90 2.55
N GLY A 57 2.18 9.08 1.67
CA GLY A 57 3.36 9.90 1.97
C GLY A 57 4.35 9.24 2.95
N LEU A 58 4.12 7.99 3.34
CA LEU A 58 4.98 7.18 4.20
C LEU A 58 5.53 5.98 3.43
N VAL A 59 6.54 5.33 4.01
CA VAL A 59 6.90 3.95 3.71
C VAL A 59 6.44 3.06 4.88
N ASP A 60 6.35 1.75 4.64
CA ASP A 60 6.03 0.80 5.70
C ASP A 60 7.02 0.94 6.86
N SER A 61 6.49 1.04 8.09
CA SER A 61 7.32 1.06 9.28
C SER A 61 7.99 -0.31 9.51
N ALA A 62 8.99 -0.32 10.39
CA ALA A 62 9.46 -1.57 10.96
C ALA A 62 8.30 -2.34 11.63
N ARG A 63 8.32 -3.67 11.50
CA ARG A 63 7.37 -4.56 12.15
C ARG A 63 7.78 -4.79 13.60
N VAL A 64 6.87 -4.54 14.53
CA VAL A 64 7.09 -4.70 15.97
C VAL A 64 6.27 -5.88 16.48
N GLY A 65 6.92 -6.78 17.21
CA GLY A 65 6.24 -7.91 17.84
C GLY A 65 5.35 -7.46 19.00
N ALA A 66 4.11 -7.92 19.05
CA ALA A 66 3.15 -7.57 20.10
C ALA A 66 2.16 -8.69 20.42
N LYS A 67 1.48 -8.57 21.56
CA LYS A 67 0.40 -9.45 22.03
C LYS A 67 -0.82 -8.63 22.45
N PRO A 68 -2.04 -9.21 22.39
CA PRO A 68 -3.25 -8.55 22.87
C PRO A 68 -3.09 -8.07 24.33
N GLY A 69 -3.65 -6.89 24.63
CA GLY A 69 -3.58 -6.25 25.94
C GLY A 69 -2.39 -5.31 26.16
N GLN A 70 -1.42 -5.28 25.24
CA GLN A 70 -0.29 -4.35 25.34
C GLN A 70 -0.63 -2.93 24.88
N TYR A 71 -0.02 -1.95 25.54
CA TYR A 71 0.15 -0.62 24.99
C TYR A 71 1.37 -0.60 24.08
N LEU A 72 1.24 -0.03 22.89
CA LEU A 72 2.28 -0.03 21.88
C LEU A 72 2.24 1.28 21.10
N ASP A 73 3.23 2.13 21.31
CA ASP A 73 3.46 3.26 20.43
C ASP A 73 4.27 2.83 19.21
N LEU A 74 3.92 3.38 18.06
CA LEU A 74 4.55 3.04 16.78
C LEU A 74 5.18 4.28 16.15
N LYS A 75 6.30 4.06 15.46
CA LYS A 75 6.99 5.09 14.68
C LYS A 75 6.73 4.87 13.20
N ALA A 76 6.00 5.80 12.61
CA ALA A 76 5.83 5.91 11.17
C ALA A 76 7.09 6.49 10.52
N VAL A 77 7.34 6.11 9.27
CA VAL A 77 8.50 6.55 8.51
C VAL A 77 8.03 7.37 7.32
N VAL A 78 8.35 8.67 7.33
CA VAL A 78 8.06 9.56 6.20
C VAL A 78 8.82 9.07 4.97
N ALA A 79 8.14 8.98 3.84
CA ALA A 79 8.78 8.56 2.61
C ALA A 79 9.90 9.55 2.25
N PRO A 80 11.12 9.08 1.93
CA PRO A 80 12.24 9.96 1.63
C PRO A 80 12.04 10.74 0.32
N GLU A 81 11.23 10.20 -0.59
CA GLU A 81 10.95 10.78 -1.91
C GLU A 81 9.58 10.32 -2.45
N GLY A 82 9.10 10.99 -3.50
CA GLY A 82 7.80 10.70 -4.11
C GLY A 82 7.71 9.28 -4.70
N ARG A 83 8.81 8.76 -5.26
CA ARG A 83 8.87 7.40 -5.78
C ARG A 83 8.61 6.36 -4.69
N ALA A 84 9.26 6.50 -3.53
CA ALA A 84 9.06 5.62 -2.39
C ALA A 84 7.62 5.71 -1.84
N ALA A 85 7.03 6.90 -1.78
CA ALA A 85 5.63 7.07 -1.37
C ALA A 85 4.64 6.37 -2.34
N ALA A 86 4.91 6.44 -3.65
CA ALA A 86 4.08 5.83 -4.68
C ALA A 86 4.06 4.30 -4.64
N GLU A 87 5.00 3.65 -3.96
CA GLU A 87 4.98 2.20 -3.75
C GLU A 87 3.82 1.76 -2.84
N VAL A 88 3.36 2.63 -1.94
CA VAL A 88 2.27 2.36 -0.99
C VAL A 88 0.89 2.69 -1.56
N TYR A 89 0.83 3.52 -2.62
CA TYR A 89 -0.44 3.93 -3.22
C TYR A 89 -1.16 2.75 -3.86
N PRO A 90 -2.52 2.76 -3.88
CA PRO A 90 -3.28 1.74 -4.57
C PRO A 90 -2.82 1.62 -6.02
N ALA A 91 -2.76 0.39 -6.53
CA ALA A 91 -2.15 0.11 -7.83
C ALA A 91 -2.72 0.97 -8.97
N ASN A 92 -4.01 1.30 -8.96
CA ASN A 92 -4.62 2.13 -10.00
C ASN A 92 -4.67 3.63 -9.69
N TYR A 93 -4.00 4.10 -8.63
CA TYR A 93 -4.04 5.51 -8.24
C TYR A 93 -3.51 6.44 -9.34
N TRP A 94 -2.53 5.98 -10.13
CA TRP A 94 -1.99 6.76 -11.26
C TRP A 94 -3.06 7.14 -12.29
N LEU A 95 -4.16 6.38 -12.43
CA LEU A 95 -5.27 6.76 -13.29
C LEU A 95 -5.92 8.09 -12.88
N SER A 96 -5.85 8.44 -11.59
CA SER A 96 -6.34 9.74 -11.08
C SER A 96 -5.39 10.90 -11.37
N LEU A 97 -4.15 10.61 -11.73
CA LEU A 97 -3.12 11.59 -12.07
C LEU A 97 -3.03 11.84 -13.58
N MET A 98 -3.66 11.00 -14.41
CA MET A 98 -3.65 11.16 -15.85
C MET A 98 -4.54 12.31 -16.31
N GLU A 99 -4.02 13.10 -17.24
CA GLU A 99 -4.85 14.00 -18.02
C GLU A 99 -5.66 13.19 -19.03
N ILE A 100 -6.99 13.41 -19.05
CA ILE A 100 -7.87 12.69 -19.96
C ILE A 100 -7.57 13.17 -21.39
N PRO A 101 -7.18 12.27 -22.31
CA PRO A 101 -6.86 12.66 -23.68
C PRO A 101 -8.09 13.23 -24.37
N LYS A 102 -7.91 14.30 -25.13
CA LYS A 102 -8.96 14.86 -25.98
C LYS A 102 -9.14 13.98 -27.23
N GLY A 103 -10.39 13.77 -27.62
CA GLY A 103 -10.75 12.96 -28.78
C GLY A 103 -12.26 12.88 -28.98
N ASP A 104 -12.69 11.90 -29.77
CA ASP A 104 -14.10 11.71 -30.14
C ASP A 104 -14.96 11.17 -28.98
N LEU A 105 -14.33 10.57 -27.96
CA LEU A 105 -15.01 10.09 -26.76
C LEU A 105 -15.11 11.20 -25.71
N SER A 106 -16.22 11.22 -24.96
CA SER A 106 -16.36 12.15 -23.84
C SER A 106 -15.43 11.76 -22.68
N ASP A 107 -15.01 12.75 -21.88
CA ASP A 107 -14.19 12.50 -20.69
C ASP A 107 -14.83 11.45 -19.75
N LYS A 108 -16.17 11.45 -19.67
CA LYS A 108 -16.95 10.46 -18.89
C LYS A 108 -16.80 9.04 -19.45
N ASP A 109 -16.88 8.89 -20.76
CA ASP A 109 -16.81 7.56 -21.40
C ASP A 109 -15.39 7.00 -21.28
N VAL A 110 -14.37 7.83 -21.48
CA VAL A 110 -12.97 7.42 -21.25
C VAL A 110 -12.77 6.94 -19.81
N LEU A 111 -13.34 7.65 -18.82
CA LEU A 111 -13.23 7.26 -17.41
C LEU A 111 -13.97 5.94 -17.10
N LEU A 112 -15.17 5.75 -17.65
CA LEU A 112 -15.96 4.53 -17.45
C LEU A 112 -15.27 3.31 -18.05
N GLU A 113 -14.83 3.39 -19.30
CA GLU A 113 -14.15 2.30 -19.99
C GLU A 113 -12.81 1.95 -19.31
N THR A 114 -12.03 2.97 -18.94
CA THR A 114 -10.77 2.77 -18.22
C THR A 114 -10.98 2.07 -16.87
N LYS A 115 -11.99 2.50 -16.09
CA LYS A 115 -12.32 1.83 -14.82
C LYS A 115 -12.84 0.41 -15.03
N ALA A 116 -13.62 0.16 -16.08
CA ALA A 116 -14.13 -1.16 -16.40
C ALA A 116 -12.99 -2.17 -16.62
N CYS A 117 -11.95 -1.79 -17.36
CA CYS A 117 -10.80 -2.67 -17.61
C CYS A 117 -9.90 -2.82 -16.39
N TYR A 118 -9.50 -1.71 -15.75
CA TYR A 118 -8.43 -1.76 -14.75
C TYR A 118 -8.91 -2.06 -13.33
N SER A 119 -10.21 -1.97 -13.02
CA SER A 119 -10.72 -2.24 -11.67
C SER A 119 -10.36 -3.65 -11.16
N CYS A 120 -10.44 -4.65 -12.03
CA CYS A 120 -10.08 -6.04 -11.74
C CYS A 120 -8.63 -6.38 -12.12
N HIS A 121 -8.08 -5.75 -13.16
CA HIS A 121 -6.70 -5.93 -13.62
C HIS A 121 -5.88 -4.70 -13.26
N GLN A 122 -5.49 -4.57 -11.99
CA GLN A 122 -4.76 -3.38 -11.56
C GLN A 122 -3.33 -3.42 -12.13
N VAL A 123 -2.89 -2.34 -12.77
CA VAL A 123 -1.61 -2.29 -13.54
C VAL A 123 -0.57 -1.31 -12.98
N GLY A 124 -0.74 -0.86 -11.74
CA GLY A 124 0.27 -0.01 -11.10
C GLY A 124 0.71 -0.49 -9.74
N ASP A 125 0.63 -1.81 -9.47
CA ASP A 125 1.35 -2.39 -8.35
C ASP A 125 2.83 -2.61 -8.72
N ARG A 126 3.64 -3.04 -7.74
CA ARG A 126 5.06 -3.29 -8.00
C ARG A 126 5.29 -4.34 -9.09
N VAL A 127 4.46 -5.38 -9.14
CA VAL A 127 4.62 -6.52 -10.06
C VAL A 127 4.40 -6.09 -11.51
N THR A 128 3.50 -5.15 -11.74
CA THR A 128 3.20 -4.59 -13.06
C THR A 128 4.09 -3.40 -13.44
N ARG A 129 4.71 -2.72 -12.45
CA ARG A 129 5.67 -1.62 -12.68
C ARG A 129 7.12 -2.06 -12.86
N GLU A 130 7.51 -3.22 -12.34
CA GLU A 130 8.90 -3.70 -12.37
C GLU A 130 9.02 -4.98 -13.20
N ILE A 131 10.03 -5.05 -14.06
CA ILE A 131 10.42 -6.30 -14.72
C ILE A 131 11.08 -7.18 -13.67
N SER A 132 10.46 -8.34 -13.39
CA SER A 132 10.99 -9.31 -12.45
C SER A 132 12.39 -9.74 -12.87
N LYS A 133 13.33 -9.81 -11.91
CA LYS A 133 14.69 -10.34 -12.15
C LYS A 133 14.67 -11.79 -12.66
N ASN A 134 13.59 -12.52 -12.41
CA ASN A 134 13.41 -13.90 -12.89
C ASN A 134 13.19 -13.98 -14.41
N LEU A 135 12.82 -12.87 -15.06
CA LEU A 135 12.67 -12.80 -16.51
C LEU A 135 14.03 -12.67 -17.23
N GLY A 136 15.13 -12.47 -16.50
CA GLY A 136 16.45 -12.25 -17.08
C GLY A 136 16.81 -10.77 -17.17
N SER A 137 17.90 -10.47 -17.90
CA SER A 137 18.36 -9.10 -18.15
C SER A 137 18.10 -8.73 -19.60
N TYR A 138 17.49 -7.57 -19.82
CA TYR A 138 17.15 -7.04 -21.14
C TYR A 138 17.81 -5.67 -21.33
N ALA A 139 18.08 -5.29 -22.58
CA ALA A 139 18.69 -4.01 -22.91
C ALA A 139 17.74 -2.82 -22.65
N SER A 140 16.43 -3.05 -22.71
CA SER A 140 15.40 -2.06 -22.41
C SER A 140 14.12 -2.70 -21.85
N SER A 141 13.21 -1.87 -21.32
CA SER A 141 11.87 -2.34 -20.93
C SER A 141 11.02 -2.77 -22.12
N LEU A 142 11.30 -2.24 -23.31
CA LEU A 142 10.61 -2.63 -24.55
C LEU A 142 11.03 -4.04 -24.96
N ASP A 143 12.33 -4.35 -24.96
CA ASP A 143 12.83 -5.69 -25.30
C ASP A 143 12.31 -6.76 -24.34
N ALA A 144 12.17 -6.41 -23.05
CA ALA A 144 11.60 -7.31 -22.04
C ALA A 144 10.11 -7.59 -22.30
N TRP A 145 9.36 -6.58 -22.76
CA TRP A 145 7.95 -6.73 -23.10
C TRP A 145 7.77 -7.60 -24.35
N ASP A 146 8.56 -7.34 -25.40
CA ASP A 146 8.50 -8.08 -26.66
C ASP A 146 8.77 -9.58 -26.44
N HIS A 147 9.74 -9.93 -25.58
CA HIS A 147 9.99 -11.33 -25.22
C HIS A 147 8.84 -11.99 -24.44
N HIS A 148 8.03 -11.23 -23.68
CA HIS A 148 6.93 -11.81 -22.90
C HIS A 148 5.71 -12.15 -23.76
N VAL A 149 5.50 -11.43 -24.88
CA VAL A 149 4.32 -11.57 -25.74
C VAL A 149 4.51 -12.48 -26.95
N THR A 150 5.74 -12.94 -27.22
CA THR A 150 6.08 -13.94 -28.25
C THR A 150 6.26 -15.33 -27.66
#